data_AF-A0A8S9HNZ3-F1
#
_entry.id   AF-A0A8S9HNZ3-F1
#
_cell.length_a   1.000
_cell.length_b   1.000
_cell.length_c   1.000
_cell.angle_alpha   90.00
_cell.angle_beta   90.00
_cell.angle_gamma   90.00
#
_symmetry.space_group_name_H-M   'P 1'
#
loop_
_entity.id
_entity.type
_entity.pdbx_description
1 polymer ?
#
loop_
_entity_poly.entity_id
_entity_poly.type
_entity_poly.pdbx_seq_one_letter_code
_entity_poly.pdbx_strand_id
1 'polypeptide(L)'
;MFMMIISAISGGITDLTFNAVGYTWQTANCVLTASYSLTLRRVMDKAKQSTKSGSLNEVSMVLLNNLLSLPFGITLVILLGEWRYVISTDVTKDAMFWVVATASGFLGLAISFTSMWFLHQTGPTTYSLVGSLNKVPISLSGLVLFNVPLSLPNLFSILFGLFAGVVFARAKMS
;
A
#
# COMPACT_ATOMS: atom_id res chain seq x y z
N MET A 1 -15.19 8.10 10.44
CA MET A 1 -14.99 8.88 9.19
C MET A 1 -14.57 10.31 9.49
N PHE A 2 -15.41 11.16 10.11
CA PHE A 2 -15.06 12.56 10.42
C PHE A 2 -13.74 12.75 11.18
N MET A 3 -13.49 11.95 12.23
CA MET A 3 -12.22 12.03 12.98
C MET A 3 -10.97 11.72 12.14
N MET A 4 -11.08 10.80 11.18
CA MET A 4 -9.96 10.46 10.29
C MET A 4 -9.68 11.59 9.29
N ILE A 5 -10.72 12.28 8.83
CA ILE A 5 -10.59 13.45 7.94
C ILE A 5 -9.92 14.61 8.68
N ILE A 6 -10.35 14.89 9.91
CA ILE A 6 -9.76 15.95 10.74
C ILE A 6 -8.28 15.66 11.04
N SER A 7 -7.93 14.42 11.35
CA SER A 7 -6.53 13.98 11.54
C SER A 7 -5.68 14.19 10.29
N ALA A 8 -6.20 13.87 9.10
CA ALA A 8 -5.49 14.05 7.85
C ALA A 8 -5.26 15.54 7.53
N ILE A 9 -6.25 16.39 7.80
CA ILE A 9 -6.14 17.84 7.61
C ILE A 9 -5.15 18.44 8.60
N SER A 10 -5.21 18.05 9.89
CA SER A 10 -4.29 18.55 10.90
C SER A 10 -2.85 18.15 10.59
N GLY A 11 -2.62 16.89 10.18
CA GLY A 11 -1.30 16.40 9.80
C GLY A 11 -0.74 17.08 8.54
N GLY A 12 -1.60 17.41 7.57
CA GLY A 12 -1.17 18.13 6.36
C GLY A 12 -0.82 19.61 6.63
N ILE A 13 -1.49 20.26 7.58
CA ILE A 13 -1.18 21.65 7.97
C ILE A 13 0.14 21.73 8.76
N THR A 14 0.47 20.70 9.54
CA THR A 14 1.69 20.63 10.36
C THR A 14 2.87 20.00 9.65
N ASP A 15 2.74 19.72 8.35
CA ASP A 15 3.78 19.09 7.54
C ASP A 15 4.97 20.04 7.37
N LEU A 16 6.18 19.50 7.56
CA LEU A 16 7.42 20.28 7.59
C LEU A 16 7.79 20.82 6.20
N THR A 17 7.32 20.17 5.13
CA THR A 17 7.57 20.54 3.73
C THR A 17 6.33 20.35 2.86
N PHE A 18 5.44 21.34 2.84
CA PHE A 18 4.25 21.27 1.99
C PHE A 18 4.64 21.30 0.50
N ASN A 19 4.24 20.26 -0.25
CA ASN A 19 4.44 20.17 -1.70
C ASN A 19 3.11 19.87 -2.41
N ALA A 20 2.52 20.88 -3.04
CA ALA A 20 1.22 20.76 -3.71
C ALA A 20 1.18 19.66 -4.79
N VAL A 21 2.29 19.45 -5.51
CA VAL A 21 2.40 18.39 -6.53
C VAL A 21 2.37 17.02 -5.87
N GLY A 22 3.11 16.85 -4.76
CA GLY A 22 3.09 15.62 -3.96
C GLY A 22 1.71 15.27 -3.41
N TYR A 23 1.00 16.25 -2.84
CA TYR A 23 -0.36 16.07 -2.33
C TYR A 23 -1.38 15.72 -3.43
N THR A 24 -1.22 16.30 -4.64
CA THR A 24 -2.05 15.97 -5.80
C THR A 24 -1.84 14.51 -6.23
N TRP A 25 -0.58 14.08 -6.33
CA TRP A 25 -0.24 12.68 -6.61
C TRP A 25 -0.76 11.72 -5.54
N GLN A 26 -0.66 12.09 -4.26
CA GLN A 26 -1.18 11.28 -3.16
C GLN A 26 -2.70 11.12 -3.23
N THR A 27 -3.42 12.17 -3.61
CA THR A 27 -4.89 12.11 -3.78
C THR A 27 -5.27 11.20 -4.94
N ALA A 28 -4.59 11.32 -6.08
CA ALA A 28 -4.77 10.41 -7.22
C ALA A 28 -4.48 8.95 -6.83
N ASN A 29 -3.40 8.70 -6.08
CA ASN A 29 -3.04 7.38 -5.59
C ASN A 29 -4.13 6.76 -4.69
N CYS A 30 -4.74 7.56 -3.80
CA CYS A 30 -5.86 7.11 -2.97
C CYS A 30 -7.07 6.67 -3.81
N VAL A 31 -7.43 7.44 -4.83
CA VAL A 31 -8.55 7.10 -5.74
C VAL A 31 -8.26 5.83 -6.54
N LEU A 32 -7.03 5.70 -7.08
CA LEU A 32 -6.62 4.51 -7.83
C LEU A 32 -6.59 3.26 -6.95
N THR A 33 -6.10 3.38 -5.71
CA THR A 33 -6.04 2.26 -4.76
C THR A 33 -7.44 1.81 -4.35
N ALA A 34 -8.36 2.73 -4.08
CA ALA A 34 -9.75 2.41 -3.82
C ALA A 34 -10.42 1.71 -5.01
N SER A 35 -10.20 2.24 -6.22
CA SER A 35 -10.73 1.66 -7.47
C SER A 35 -10.19 0.25 -7.72
N TYR A 36 -8.90 0.05 -7.47
CA TYR A 36 -8.24 -1.25 -7.55
C TYR A 36 -8.82 -2.25 -6.55
N SER A 37 -8.93 -1.90 -5.26
CA SER A 37 -9.48 -2.80 -4.24
C SER A 37 -10.93 -3.21 -4.53
N LEU A 38 -11.76 -2.29 -5.03
CA LEU A 38 -13.15 -2.58 -5.43
C LEU A 38 -13.20 -3.49 -6.67
N THR A 39 -12.39 -3.18 -7.69
CA THR A 39 -12.34 -3.97 -8.94
C THR A 39 -11.82 -5.38 -8.66
N LEU A 40 -10.76 -5.50 -7.86
CA LEU A 40 -10.20 -6.79 -7.45
C LEU A 40 -11.24 -7.63 -6.72
N ARG A 41 -11.99 -7.05 -5.77
CA ARG A 41 -13.09 -7.77 -5.10
C ARG A 41 -14.15 -8.26 -6.10
N ARG A 42 -14.58 -7.40 -7.03
CA ARG A 42 -15.55 -7.77 -8.07
C ARG A 42 -15.04 -8.89 -8.99
N VAL A 43 -13.75 -8.87 -9.33
CA VAL A 43 -13.11 -9.92 -10.15
C VAL A 43 -13.06 -11.24 -9.38
N MET A 44 -12.67 -11.22 -8.10
CA MET A 44 -12.69 -12.40 -7.24
C MET A 44 -14.10 -13.01 -7.14
N ASP A 45 -15.12 -12.17 -6.92
CA ASP A 45 -16.52 -12.62 -6.82
C ASP A 45 -17.05 -13.20 -8.14
N LYS A 46 -16.74 -12.59 -9.30
CA LYS A 46 -17.10 -13.13 -10.62
C LYS A 46 -16.35 -14.41 -10.96
N ALA A 47 -15.06 -14.47 -10.66
CA ALA A 47 -14.24 -15.66 -10.88
C ALA A 47 -14.77 -16.87 -10.11
N LYS A 48 -15.32 -16.65 -8.91
CA LYS A 48 -15.99 -17.68 -8.11
C LYS A 48 -17.25 -18.24 -8.79
N GLN A 49 -18.00 -17.40 -9.53
CA GLN A 49 -19.21 -17.80 -10.26
C GLN A 49 -18.92 -18.54 -11.57
N SER A 50 -17.82 -18.22 -12.25
CA SER A 50 -17.47 -18.80 -13.55
C SER A 50 -16.62 -20.09 -13.49
N THR A 51 -16.18 -20.51 -12.31
CA THR A 51 -15.28 -21.67 -12.16
C THR A 51 -16.05 -22.91 -11.71
N LYS A 52 -16.16 -23.92 -12.58
CA LYS A 52 -16.84 -25.22 -12.31
C LYS A 52 -16.27 -26.03 -11.11
N SER A 53 -15.09 -25.65 -10.58
CA SER A 53 -14.41 -26.29 -9.44
C SER A 53 -14.64 -25.59 -8.08
N GLY A 54 -15.46 -24.53 -8.02
CA GLY A 54 -15.90 -23.93 -6.73
C GLY A 54 -14.98 -22.87 -6.11
N SER A 55 -13.73 -22.72 -6.54
CA SER A 55 -12.88 -21.54 -6.26
C SER A 55 -11.68 -21.50 -7.20
N LEU A 56 -11.24 -20.31 -7.63
CA LEU A 56 -9.86 -20.17 -8.09
C LEU A 56 -8.97 -20.34 -6.84
N ASN A 57 -7.91 -21.15 -6.94
CA ASN A 57 -6.93 -21.27 -5.86
C ASN A 57 -6.38 -19.88 -5.53
N GLU A 58 -6.30 -19.51 -4.24
CA GLU A 58 -5.88 -18.16 -3.79
C GLU A 58 -4.47 -17.82 -4.31
N VAL A 59 -3.62 -18.85 -4.42
CA VAL A 59 -2.30 -18.77 -5.05
C VAL A 59 -2.40 -18.35 -6.51
N SER A 60 -3.37 -18.88 -7.26
CA SER A 60 -3.58 -18.53 -8.67
C SER A 60 -4.08 -17.10 -8.84
N MET A 61 -4.92 -16.59 -7.94
CA MET A 61 -5.37 -15.18 -7.99
C MET A 61 -4.20 -14.22 -7.74
N VAL A 62 -3.36 -14.52 -6.75
CA VAL A 62 -2.17 -13.71 -6.44
C VAL A 62 -1.17 -13.76 -7.58
N LEU A 63 -0.88 -14.96 -8.09
CA LEU A 63 0.07 -15.13 -9.19
C LEU A 63 -0.42 -14.44 -10.46
N LEU A 64 -1.71 -14.57 -10.80
CA LEU A 64 -2.28 -13.89 -11.95
C LEU A 64 -2.18 -12.37 -11.81
N ASN A 65 -2.50 -11.80 -10.65
CA ASN A 65 -2.43 -10.37 -10.42
C ASN A 65 -1.00 -9.82 -10.54
N ASN A 66 -0.02 -10.51 -9.96
CA ASN A 66 1.38 -10.10 -10.07
C ASN A 66 1.89 -10.28 -11.52
N LEU A 67 1.55 -11.38 -12.18
CA LEU A 67 1.97 -11.64 -13.56
C LEU A 67 1.37 -10.63 -14.54
N LEU A 68 0.08 -10.28 -14.39
CA LEU A 68 -0.60 -9.30 -15.23
C LEU A 68 -0.05 -7.87 -15.03
N SER A 69 0.57 -7.60 -13.86
CA SER A 69 1.23 -6.31 -13.59
C SER A 69 2.58 -6.17 -14.30
N LEU A 70 3.26 -7.28 -14.64
CA LEU A 70 4.56 -7.26 -15.32
C LEU A 70 4.54 -6.57 -16.69
N PRO A 71 3.65 -6.90 -17.65
CA PRO A 71 3.66 -6.24 -18.96
C PRO A 71 3.43 -4.73 -18.84
N PHE A 72 2.57 -4.31 -17.90
CA PHE A 72 2.33 -2.89 -17.64
C PHE A 72 3.58 -2.22 -17.05
N GLY A 73 4.23 -2.85 -16.07
CA GLY A 73 5.47 -2.37 -15.45
C GLY A 73 6.62 -2.27 -16.47
N ILE A 74 6.82 -3.29 -17.30
CA ILE A 74 7.84 -3.30 -18.36
C ILE A 74 7.59 -2.16 -19.36
N THR A 75 6.34 -1.96 -19.76
CA THR A 75 5.97 -0.88 -20.68
C THR A 75 6.33 0.49 -20.09
N LEU A 76 6.03 0.72 -18.82
CA LEU A 76 6.39 1.96 -18.13
C LEU A 76 7.91 2.17 -18.01
N VAL A 77 8.66 1.11 -17.67
CA VAL A 77 10.14 1.15 -17.60
C VAL A 77 10.75 1.54 -18.94
N ILE A 78 10.19 1.05 -20.04
CA ILE A 78 10.65 1.40 -21.39
C ILE A 78 10.30 2.85 -21.72
N LEU A 79 9.05 3.27 -21.49
CA LEU A 79 8.57 4.61 -21.82
C LEU A 79 9.28 5.71 -21.03
N LEU A 80 9.58 5.45 -19.76
CA LEU A 80 10.29 6.41 -18.88
C LEU A 80 11.81 6.36 -19.06
N GLY A 81 12.33 5.37 -19.81
CA GLY A 81 13.77 5.26 -20.10
C GLY A 81 14.62 4.78 -18.92
N GLU A 82 14.01 4.29 -17.84
CA GLU A 82 14.67 3.84 -16.60
C GLU A 82 15.68 2.71 -16.84
N TRP A 83 15.48 1.90 -17.88
CA TRP A 83 16.41 0.84 -18.26
C TRP A 83 17.82 1.36 -18.56
N ARG A 84 17.95 2.58 -19.11
CA ARG A 84 19.27 3.21 -19.39
C ARG A 84 19.97 3.57 -18.08
N TYR A 85 19.22 4.10 -17.13
CA TYR A 85 19.73 4.47 -15.82
C TYR A 85 20.26 3.25 -15.06
N VAL A 86 19.48 2.16 -15.03
CA VAL A 86 19.84 0.92 -14.34
C VAL A 86 21.14 0.32 -14.89
N ILE A 87 21.31 0.26 -16.22
CA ILE A 87 22.54 -0.30 -16.84
C ILE A 87 23.77 0.57 -16.56
N SER A 88 23.60 1.89 -16.45
CA SER A 88 24.71 2.82 -16.19
C SER A 88 25.14 2.88 -14.72
N THR A 89 24.32 2.36 -13.80
CA THR A 89 24.53 2.52 -12.36
C THR A 89 25.42 1.41 -11.81
N ASP A 90 26.53 1.78 -11.15
CA ASP A 90 27.50 0.83 -10.59
C ASP A 90 26.95 -0.07 -9.48
N VAL A 91 25.86 0.34 -8.81
CA VAL A 91 25.18 -0.47 -7.78
C VAL A 91 24.71 -1.82 -8.32
N THR A 92 24.42 -1.93 -9.62
CA THR A 92 24.01 -3.20 -10.26
C THR A 92 25.14 -4.22 -10.40
N LYS A 93 26.40 -3.79 -10.23
CA LYS A 93 27.59 -4.66 -10.25
C LYS A 93 27.83 -5.32 -8.88
N ASP A 94 27.21 -4.82 -7.82
CA ASP A 94 27.35 -5.37 -6.47
C ASP A 94 26.45 -6.59 -6.29
N ALA A 95 27.02 -7.71 -5.83
CA ALA A 95 26.26 -8.93 -5.56
C ALA A 95 25.26 -8.73 -4.40
N MET A 96 25.59 -7.89 -3.42
CA MET A 96 24.72 -7.60 -2.29
C MET A 96 23.44 -6.89 -2.72
N PHE A 97 23.53 -6.03 -3.75
CA PHE A 97 22.35 -5.40 -4.33
C PHE A 97 21.34 -6.43 -4.83
N TRP A 98 21.80 -7.45 -5.56
CA TRP A 98 20.94 -8.51 -6.07
C TRP A 98 20.34 -9.40 -4.98
N VAL A 99 21.11 -9.67 -3.91
CA VAL A 99 20.60 -10.40 -2.74
C VAL A 99 19.47 -9.62 -2.07
N VAL A 100 19.68 -8.33 -1.79
CA VAL A 100 18.66 -7.47 -1.14
C VAL A 100 17.46 -7.25 -2.06
N ALA A 101 17.69 -7.02 -3.36
CA ALA A 101 16.63 -6.87 -4.35
C ALA A 101 15.75 -8.14 -4.44
N THR A 102 16.38 -9.32 -4.51
CA THR A 102 15.65 -10.59 -4.56
C THR A 102 14.89 -10.87 -3.26
N ALA A 103 15.52 -10.62 -2.11
CA ALA A 103 14.87 -10.75 -0.81
C ALA A 103 13.66 -9.80 -0.68
N SER A 104 13.79 -8.56 -1.14
CA SER A 104 12.69 -7.58 -1.17
C SER A 104 11.55 -8.04 -2.08
N GLY A 105 11.87 -8.68 -3.21
CA GLY A 105 10.89 -9.29 -4.10
C GLY A 105 10.11 -10.41 -3.43
N PHE A 106 10.78 -11.29 -2.68
CA PHE A 106 10.13 -12.36 -1.93
C PHE A 106 9.21 -11.82 -0.82
N LEU A 107 9.65 -10.81 -0.08
CA LEU A 107 8.81 -10.10 0.90
C LEU A 107 7.62 -9.42 0.23
N GLY A 108 7.82 -8.81 -0.95
CA GLY A 108 6.75 -8.22 -1.76
C GLY A 108 5.71 -9.26 -2.18
N LEU A 109 6.13 -10.45 -2.59
CA LEU A 109 5.22 -11.56 -2.90
C LEU A 109 4.45 -12.03 -1.66
N ALA A 110 5.10 -12.11 -0.50
CA ALA A 110 4.44 -12.45 0.77
C ALA A 110 3.39 -11.41 1.16
N ILE A 111 3.68 -10.12 0.98
CA ILE A 111 2.71 -9.02 1.20
C ILE A 111 1.54 -9.12 0.22
N SER A 112 1.80 -9.37 -1.06
CA SER A 112 0.76 -9.56 -2.08
C SER A 112 -0.15 -10.73 -1.74
N PHE A 113 0.43 -11.86 -1.32
CA PHE A 113 -0.32 -13.05 -0.94
C PHE A 113 -1.21 -12.80 0.28
N THR A 114 -0.62 -12.30 1.37
CA THR A 114 -1.36 -11.99 2.61
C THR A 114 -2.42 -10.92 2.39
N SER A 115 -2.16 -9.92 1.54
CA SER A 115 -3.13 -8.88 1.20
C SER A 115 -4.35 -9.43 0.46
N MET A 116 -4.16 -10.28 -0.54
CA MET A 116 -5.27 -10.89 -1.26
C MET A 116 -6.03 -11.88 -0.40
N TRP A 117 -5.32 -12.70 0.37
CA TRP A 117 -5.93 -13.61 1.32
C TRP A 117 -6.80 -12.84 2.33
N PHE A 118 -6.28 -11.76 2.91
CA PHE A 118 -7.03 -10.92 3.84
C PHE A 118 -8.23 -10.24 3.17
N LEU A 119 -8.07 -9.73 1.94
CA LEU A 119 -9.18 -9.14 1.18
C LEU A 119 -10.24 -10.19 0.82
N HIS A 120 -9.86 -11.43 0.56
CA HIS A 120 -10.78 -12.55 0.28
C HIS A 120 -11.61 -12.93 1.51
N GLN A 121 -10.95 -13.09 2.67
CA GLN A 121 -11.61 -13.44 3.94
C GLN A 121 -12.44 -12.29 4.52
N THR A 122 -12.09 -11.04 4.22
CA THR A 122 -12.78 -9.85 4.74
C THR A 122 -13.53 -9.10 3.65
N GLY A 123 -13.50 -7.76 3.66
CA GLY A 123 -14.09 -6.91 2.64
C GLY A 123 -13.25 -5.65 2.41
N PRO A 124 -13.48 -4.92 1.29
CA PRO A 124 -12.64 -3.79 0.88
C PRO A 124 -12.50 -2.69 1.94
N THR A 125 -13.56 -2.45 2.71
CA THR A 125 -13.55 -1.45 3.80
C THR A 125 -12.70 -1.88 5.00
N THR A 126 -12.67 -3.18 5.36
CA THR A 126 -11.75 -3.68 6.40
C THR A 126 -10.32 -3.66 5.92
N TYR A 127 -10.08 -4.08 4.67
CA TYR A 127 -8.76 -4.05 4.04
C TYR A 127 -8.15 -2.64 4.06
N SER A 128 -8.92 -1.63 3.63
CA SER A 128 -8.48 -0.23 3.65
C SER A 128 -8.23 0.31 5.07
N LEU A 129 -9.04 -0.10 6.05
CA LEU A 129 -8.84 0.27 7.45
C LEU A 129 -7.52 -0.31 8.01
N VAL A 130 -7.28 -1.60 7.83
CA VAL A 130 -6.05 -2.26 8.29
C VAL A 130 -4.83 -1.65 7.59
N GLY A 131 -4.94 -1.36 6.29
CA GLY A 131 -3.92 -0.61 5.57
C GLY A 131 -3.64 0.77 6.18
N SER A 132 -4.67 1.48 6.63
CA SER A 132 -4.52 2.77 7.31
C SER A 132 -3.89 2.63 8.71
N LEU A 133 -4.23 1.57 9.46
CA LEU A 133 -3.64 1.27 10.76
C LEU A 133 -2.15 0.89 10.63
N ASN A 134 -1.79 0.13 9.60
CA ASN A 134 -0.40 -0.27 9.34
C ASN A 134 0.54 0.93 9.11
N LYS A 135 0.00 2.07 8.63
CA LYS A 135 0.79 3.30 8.46
C LYS A 135 1.30 3.87 9.79
N VAL A 136 0.64 3.61 10.92
CA VAL A 136 1.05 4.17 12.22
C VAL A 136 2.32 3.50 12.75
N PRO A 137 2.42 2.16 12.86
CA PRO A 137 3.67 1.49 13.23
C PRO A 137 4.82 1.82 12.28
N ILE A 138 4.56 1.92 10.97
CA ILE A 138 5.57 2.29 9.97
C ILE A 138 6.08 3.71 10.23
N SER A 139 5.18 4.66 10.47
CA SER A 139 5.54 6.04 10.79
C SER A 139 6.35 6.13 12.07
N LEU A 140 5.93 5.45 13.14
CA LEU A 140 6.68 5.40 14.40
C LEU A 140 8.07 4.78 14.24
N SER A 141 8.16 3.67 13.49
CA SER A 141 9.44 3.02 13.19
C SER A 141 10.35 3.95 12.39
N GLY A 142 9.83 4.70 11.42
CA GLY A 142 10.59 5.69 10.66
C GLY A 142 11.11 6.83 11.53
N LEU A 143 10.29 7.34 12.46
CA LEU A 143 10.70 8.37 13.41
C LEU A 143 11.86 7.89 14.29
N VAL A 144 11.78 6.66 14.80
CA VAL A 144 12.81 6.06 15.67
C VAL A 144 14.08 5.73 14.88
N LEU A 145 13.96 5.09 13.70
CA LEU A 145 15.11 4.64 12.91
C LEU A 145 15.88 5.79 12.26
N PHE A 146 15.18 6.84 11.82
CA PHE A 146 15.79 7.96 11.10
C PHE A 146 16.00 9.21 11.98
N ASN A 147 15.75 9.13 13.30
CA ASN A 147 15.91 10.24 14.26
C ASN A 147 15.31 11.57 13.75
N VAL A 148 14.12 11.50 13.15
CA VAL A 148 13.45 12.68 12.59
C VAL A 148 12.99 13.58 13.73
N PRO A 149 13.20 14.92 13.66
CA PRO A 149 12.75 15.84 14.71
C PRO A 149 11.23 15.77 14.87
N LEU A 150 10.81 15.38 16.08
CA LEU A 150 9.40 15.28 16.45
C LEU A 150 8.88 16.63 16.92
N SER A 151 7.99 17.24 16.12
CA SER A 151 7.18 18.36 16.59
C SER A 151 5.97 17.81 17.38
N LEU A 152 5.63 18.45 18.51
CA LEU A 152 4.44 18.11 19.31
C LEU A 152 3.15 18.00 18.45
N PRO A 153 2.88 18.90 17.49
CA PRO A 153 1.71 18.80 16.62
C PRO A 153 1.69 17.56 15.72
N ASN A 154 2.83 17.10 15.21
CA ASN A 154 2.90 15.87 14.42
C ASN A 154 2.63 14.63 15.28
N LEU A 155 3.17 14.60 16.50
CA LEU A 155 2.91 13.51 17.44
C LEU A 155 1.41 13.40 17.78
N PHE A 156 0.75 14.52 18.06
CA PHE A 156 -0.69 14.56 18.30
C PHE A 156 -1.49 14.11 17.07
N SER A 157 -1.11 14.53 15.86
CA SER A 157 -1.79 14.10 14.63
C SER A 157 -1.70 12.59 14.40
N ILE A 158 -0.53 11.98 14.68
CA ILE A 158 -0.33 10.52 14.59
C ILE A 158 -1.19 9.79 15.64
N LEU A 159 -1.16 10.22 16.90
CA LEU A 159 -1.92 9.60 17.99
C LEU A 159 -3.44 9.73 17.77
N PHE A 160 -3.90 10.90 17.29
CA PHE A 160 -5.30 11.12 16.98
C PHE A 160 -5.77 10.27 15.79
N GLY A 161 -4.94 10.12 14.75
CA GLY A 161 -5.19 9.22 13.63
C GLY A 161 -5.30 7.75 14.06
N LEU A 162 -4.43 7.30 14.97
CA LEU A 162 -4.50 5.97 15.58
C LEU A 162 -5.81 5.77 16.34
N PHE A 163 -6.16 6.72 17.21
CA PHE A 163 -7.39 6.66 18.00
C PHE A 163 -8.64 6.58 17.10
N ALA A 164 -8.69 7.42 16.05
CA ALA A 164 -9.77 7.39 15.07
C ALA A 164 -9.89 6.03 14.35
N GLY A 165 -8.75 5.39 14.03
CA GLY A 165 -8.70 4.05 13.44
C GLY A 165 -9.25 2.96 14.37
N VAL A 166 -8.89 3.01 15.66
CA VAL A 166 -9.38 2.07 16.69
C VAL A 166 -10.89 2.22 16.89
N VAL A 167 -11.40 3.45 16.99
CA VAL A 167 -12.84 3.71 17.14
C VAL A 167 -13.62 3.22 15.93
N PHE A 168 -13.10 3.42 14.72
CA PHE A 168 -13.73 2.89 13.51
C PHE A 168 -13.75 1.36 13.48
N ALA A 169 -12.66 0.69 13.87
CA ALA A 169 -12.63 -0.77 13.98
C ALA A 169 -13.68 -1.29 14.96
N ARG A 170 -13.80 -0.66 16.14
CA ARG A 170 -14.81 -0.98 17.15
C ARG A 170 -16.24 -0.81 16.61
N ALA A 171 -16.53 0.31 15.96
CA ALA A 171 -17.85 0.61 15.42
C ALA A 171 -18.29 -0.34 14.30
N LYS A 172 -17.35 -0.95 13.57
CA LYS A 172 -17.65 -1.95 12.54
C LYS A 172 -17.95 -3.35 13.12
N MET A 173 -17.46 -3.63 14.33
CA MET A 173 -17.65 -4.92 14.99
C MET A 173 -18.94 -4.99 15.83
N SER A 174 -19.60 -3.86 16.11
CA SER A 174 -20.94 -3.82 16.71
C SER A 174 -22.02 -3.77 15.64
#